data_AF-A0A0N0GI38-F1
#
_entry.id   AF-A0A0N0GI38-F1
#
_cell.length_a   1.000
_cell.length_b   1.000
_cell.length_c   1.000
_cell.angle_alpha   90.00
_cell.angle_beta   90.00
_cell.angle_gamma   90.00
#
_symmetry.space_group_name_H-M   'P 1'
#
loop_
_entity.id
_entity.type
_entity.pdbx_description
1 polymer ?
#
loop_
_entity_poly.entity_id
_entity_poly.type
_entity_poly.pdbx_seq_one_letter_code
_entity_poly.pdbx_strand_id
1 'polypeptide(L)'
;MAQRAGDVVTRRGQVHVYQPLLAKPQPGYWPAGELIETDATTGKWQELKPTLSQSCAVFPNSQPRVQATDGAYAWALWRPYSCCKRAGQTFLGSTDFQ
;
A
#
# COMPACT_ATOMS: atom_id res chain seq x y z
N MET A 1 0.13 5.62 14.11
CA MET A 1 -1.27 5.49 13.66
C MET A 1 -1.40 5.07 12.20
N ALA A 2 -0.55 5.51 11.28
CA ALA A 2 -0.64 5.19 9.85
C ALA A 2 -0.82 3.69 9.55
N GLN A 3 -0.01 2.81 10.14
CA GLN A 3 -0.12 1.36 9.94
C GLN A 3 -1.51 0.82 10.29
N ARG A 4 -2.02 1.14 11.48
CA ARG A 4 -3.36 0.72 11.92
C ARG A 4 -4.46 1.20 10.97
N ALA A 5 -4.36 2.43 10.47
CA ALA A 5 -5.31 2.94 9.48
C ALA A 5 -5.24 2.13 8.17
N GLY A 6 -4.04 1.74 7.74
CA GLY A 6 -3.82 0.81 6.63
C GLY A 6 -4.47 -0.56 6.86
N ASP A 7 -4.33 -1.15 8.04
CA ASP A 7 -4.94 -2.44 8.37
C ASP A 7 -6.48 -2.38 8.28
N VAL A 8 -7.09 -1.33 8.86
CA VAL A 8 -8.56 -1.12 8.86
C VAL A 8 -9.14 -1.12 7.44
N VAL A 9 -8.43 -0.54 6.48
CA VAL A 9 -8.92 -0.39 5.10
C VAL A 9 -8.44 -1.49 4.15
N THR A 10 -7.54 -2.38 4.58
CA THR A 10 -6.98 -3.43 3.70
C THR A 10 -7.27 -4.85 4.17
N ARG A 11 -7.52 -5.11 5.45
CA ARG A 11 -7.79 -6.47 5.95
C ARG A 11 -9.27 -6.81 5.98
N ARG A 12 -9.60 -8.09 5.77
CA ARG A 12 -10.97 -8.62 5.88
C ARG A 12 -11.12 -9.59 7.05
N GLY A 13 -12.35 -9.79 7.54
CA GLY A 13 -12.68 -10.88 8.47
C GLY A 13 -12.14 -10.73 9.89
N GLN A 14 -11.83 -9.52 10.32
CA GLN A 14 -11.31 -9.23 11.66
C GLN A 14 -12.45 -8.91 12.65
N VAL A 15 -12.26 -9.23 13.93
CA VAL A 15 -13.30 -9.14 14.98
C VAL A 15 -13.66 -7.69 15.35
N HIS A 16 -12.86 -6.70 14.96
CA HIS A 16 -13.07 -5.27 15.22
C HIS A 16 -13.61 -4.51 13.99
N VAL A 17 -13.63 -3.17 14.04
CA VAL A 17 -14.02 -2.31 12.91
C VAL A 17 -12.98 -2.39 11.79
N TYR A 18 -13.33 -3.09 10.72
CA TYR A 18 -12.59 -3.11 9.46
C TYR A 18 -13.56 -2.77 8.35
N GLN A 19 -13.23 -1.73 7.57
CA GLN A 19 -14.01 -1.29 6.43
C GLN A 19 -13.10 -1.35 5.19
N PRO A 20 -12.94 -2.55 4.59
CA PRO A 20 -11.98 -2.74 3.53
C PRO A 20 -12.35 -1.90 2.31
N LEU A 21 -11.41 -1.09 1.84
CA LEU A 21 -11.50 -0.29 0.61
C LEU A 21 -10.82 -1.04 -0.55
N LEU A 22 -10.88 -2.37 -0.54
CA LEU A 22 -10.31 -3.21 -1.57
C LEU A 22 -11.31 -3.50 -2.68
N ALA A 23 -10.90 -3.23 -3.92
CA ALA A 23 -11.60 -3.71 -5.09
C ALA A 23 -11.61 -5.25 -5.14
N LYS A 24 -12.56 -5.82 -5.88
CA LYS A 24 -12.60 -7.26 -6.13
C LYS A 24 -11.69 -7.60 -7.32
N PRO A 25 -10.89 -8.68 -7.24
CA PRO A 25 -10.12 -9.16 -8.40
C PRO A 25 -11.06 -9.58 -9.52
N GLN A 26 -10.62 -9.36 -10.76
CA GLN A 26 -11.30 -9.82 -11.97
C GLN A 26 -10.24 -10.20 -13.02
N PRO A 27 -10.57 -11.02 -14.02
CA PRO A 27 -9.60 -11.40 -15.06
C PRO A 27 -8.96 -10.16 -15.70
N GLY A 28 -7.62 -10.04 -15.59
CA GLY A 28 -6.85 -8.90 -16.08
C GLY A 28 -6.64 -7.75 -15.09
N TYR A 29 -7.19 -7.86 -13.87
CA TYR A 29 -7.00 -6.88 -12.80
C TYR A 29 -6.92 -7.55 -11.42
N TRP A 30 -5.74 -7.42 -10.81
CA TRP A 30 -5.45 -7.93 -9.48
C TRP A 30 -5.18 -6.73 -8.57
N PRO A 31 -6.17 -6.33 -7.74
CA PRO A 31 -5.98 -5.25 -6.80
C PRO A 31 -4.99 -5.63 -5.71
N ALA A 32 -4.44 -4.62 -5.04
CA ALA A 32 -3.62 -4.83 -3.86
C ALA A 32 -4.34 -5.71 -2.82
N GLY A 33 -3.62 -6.64 -2.21
CA GLY A 33 -4.13 -7.51 -1.16
C GLY A 33 -4.28 -6.78 0.18
N GLU A 34 -4.04 -7.49 1.28
CA GLU A 34 -3.97 -6.90 2.62
C GLU A 34 -2.65 -6.14 2.82
N LEU A 35 -2.58 -5.18 3.76
CA LEU A 35 -1.31 -4.61 4.21
C LEU A 35 -0.74 -5.50 5.31
N ILE A 36 0.49 -5.97 5.11
CA ILE A 36 1.21 -6.80 6.09
C ILE A 36 2.40 -5.99 6.60
N GLU A 37 2.56 -5.91 7.92
CA GLU A 37 3.68 -5.21 8.53
C GLU A 37 5.00 -5.80 8.06
N THR A 38 6.00 -4.96 7.82
CA THR A 38 7.36 -5.34 7.41
C THR A 38 7.48 -6.05 6.04
N ASP A 39 6.37 -6.30 5.34
CA ASP A 39 6.38 -6.85 3.99
C ASP A 39 6.21 -5.76 2.92
N ALA A 40 7.35 -5.34 2.36
CA ALA A 40 7.42 -4.32 1.32
C ALA A 40 6.75 -4.73 -0.01
N THR A 41 6.42 -6.02 -0.19
CA THR A 41 5.68 -6.51 -1.36
C THR A 41 4.19 -6.22 -1.25
N THR A 42 3.67 -5.93 -0.06
CA THR A 42 2.24 -5.60 0.14
C THR A 42 1.99 -4.09 0.17
N GLY A 43 2.96 -3.30 0.60
CA GLY A 43 2.86 -1.86 0.59
C GLY A 43 4.10 -1.16 1.14
N LYS A 44 4.21 0.13 0.84
CA LYS A 44 5.33 0.98 1.24
C LYS A 44 4.83 2.30 1.78
N TRP A 45 5.41 2.77 2.87
CA TRP A 45 5.05 4.04 3.49
C TRP A 45 5.98 5.16 3.04
N GLN A 46 5.43 6.34 2.81
CA GLN A 46 6.20 7.56 2.56
C GLN A 46 5.74 8.65 3.52
N GLU A 47 6.70 9.28 4.19
CA GLU A 47 6.48 10.43 5.07
C GLU A 47 6.22 11.69 4.24
N LEU A 48 5.17 12.45 4.57
CA LEU A 48 4.82 13.72 3.90
C LEU A 48 4.88 14.93 4.83
N LYS A 49 4.57 14.75 6.12
CA LYS A 49 4.64 15.78 7.16
C LYS A 49 5.38 15.22 8.39
N PRO A 50 6.14 16.06 9.14
CA PRO A 50 6.13 17.53 9.10
C PRO A 50 6.92 18.15 7.94
N THR A 51 7.96 17.50 7.46
CA THR A 51 8.83 18.02 6.40
C THR A 51 8.61 17.24 5.11
N LEU A 52 8.11 17.91 4.08
CA LEU A 52 7.98 17.30 2.75
C LEU A 52 9.36 17.20 2.10
N SER A 53 9.72 16.00 1.65
CA SER A 53 10.95 15.73 0.92
C SER A 53 10.69 15.64 -0.58
N GLN A 54 11.57 16.23 -1.39
CA GLN A 54 11.55 16.06 -2.86
C GLN A 54 12.32 14.81 -3.32
N SER A 55 12.94 14.07 -2.40
CA SER A 55 13.62 12.82 -2.73
C SER A 55 12.65 11.64 -2.67
N CYS A 56 12.82 10.69 -3.58
CA CYS A 56 12.07 9.44 -3.57
C CYS A 56 12.61 8.52 -2.47
N ALA A 57 11.98 8.53 -1.29
CA ALA A 57 12.36 7.68 -0.17
C ALA A 57 11.14 6.97 0.43
N VAL A 58 11.32 5.70 0.75
CA VAL A 58 10.32 4.86 1.43
C VAL A 58 10.75 4.68 2.88
N PHE A 59 9.79 4.71 3.80
CA PHE A 59 10.03 4.39 5.20
C PHE A 59 10.20 2.87 5.40
N PRO A 60 11.14 2.45 6.26
CA PRO A 60 12.15 3.27 6.93
C PRO A 60 13.29 3.66 5.99
N ASN A 61 13.82 4.87 6.15
CA ASN A 61 15.03 5.33 5.48
C ASN A 61 16.02 5.96 6.48
N SER A 62 17.20 6.33 6.00
CA SER A 62 18.30 6.91 6.79
C SER A 62 18.21 8.43 6.94
N GLN A 63 17.13 9.07 6.49
CA GLN A 63 17.01 10.53 6.57
C GLN A 63 16.70 10.96 8.02
N PRO A 64 17.16 12.15 8.44
CA PRO A 64 16.84 12.69 9.76
C PRO A 64 15.33 12.81 9.96
N ARG A 65 14.86 12.35 11.13
CA ARG A 65 13.43 12.31 11.46
C ARG A 65 13.05 13.52 12.29
N VAL A 66 12.18 14.37 11.75
CA VAL A 66 11.62 15.52 12.46
C VAL A 66 10.26 15.14 13.04
N GLN A 67 10.06 15.41 14.33
CA GLN A 67 8.76 15.20 14.98
C GLN A 67 7.86 16.41 14.76
N ALA A 68 6.58 16.18 14.46
CA ALA A 68 5.61 17.25 14.34
C ALA A 68 5.28 17.80 15.74
N THR A 69 5.41 19.10 15.95
CA THR A 69 5.16 19.74 17.25
C THR A 69 3.68 19.77 17.64
N ASP A 70 2.80 19.76 16.65
CA ASP A 70 1.34 19.76 16.76
C ASP A 70 0.74 18.34 16.60
N GLY A 71 1.58 17.33 16.39
CA GLY A 71 1.15 15.95 16.12
C GLY A 71 0.53 15.73 14.73
N ALA A 72 0.57 16.71 13.83
CA ALA A 72 -0.04 16.64 12.50
C ALA A 72 0.85 15.88 11.49
N TYR A 73 0.95 14.56 11.66
CA TYR A 73 1.65 13.69 10.71
C TYR A 73 0.78 13.34 9.51
N ALA A 74 1.40 13.31 8.33
CA ALA A 74 0.78 12.88 7.08
C ALA A 74 1.67 11.86 6.38
N TRP A 75 1.06 10.81 5.86
CA TRP A 75 1.72 9.67 5.26
C TRP A 75 1.01 9.26 3.98
N ALA A 76 1.77 8.85 2.97
CA ALA A 76 1.25 8.16 1.79
C ALA A 76 1.50 6.66 1.92
N LEU A 77 0.49 5.87 1.56
CA LEU A 77 0.58 4.42 1.44
C LEU A 77 0.60 4.03 -0.03
N TRP A 78 1.75 3.52 -0.50
CA TRP A 78 1.90 2.97 -1.83
C TRP A 78 1.52 1.49 -1.83
N ARG A 79 0.69 1.10 -2.80
CA ARG A 79 0.10 -0.24 -2.91
C ARG A 79 0.37 -0.81 -4.31
N PRO A 80 0.75 -2.10 -4.44
CA PRO A 80 0.96 -2.71 -5.74
C PRO A 80 -0.38 -3.13 -6.36
N TYR A 81 -0.61 -2.70 -7.60
CA TYR A 81 -1.72 -3.16 -8.42
C TYR A 81 -1.14 -3.76 -9.69
N SER A 82 -1.60 -4.95 -10.05
CA SER A 82 -1.19 -5.61 -11.28
C SER A 82 -2.37 -5.64 -12.25
N CYS A 83 -2.13 -5.22 -13.49
CA CYS A 83 -3.12 -5.28 -14.55
C CYS A 83 -2.47 -5.76 -15.85
N CYS A 84 -3.26 -6.38 -16.71
CA CYS A 84 -2.83 -6.71 -18.05
C CYS A 84 -3.90 -6.33 -19.08
N LYS A 85 -3.45 -5.96 -20.28
CA LYS A 85 -4.37 -5.67 -21.39
C LYS A 85 -5.07 -6.97 -21.77
N ARG A 86 -6.38 -6.92 -21.93
CA ARG A 86 -7.17 -8.06 -22.37
C ARG A 86 -6.77 -8.45 -23.79
N ALA A 87 -6.11 -9.60 -23.96
CA ALA A 87 -5.59 -10.10 -25.23
C ALA A 87 -6.31 -11.35 -25.77
N GLY A 88 -7.46 -11.70 -25.19
CA GLY A 88 -8.22 -12.91 -25.52
C GLY A 88 -9.44 -13.09 -24.61
N GLN A 89 -10.01 -14.30 -24.60
CA GLN A 89 -11.22 -14.58 -23.83
C GLN A 89 -10.94 -14.81 -22.33
N THR A 90 -10.00 -15.70 -21.99
CA THR A 90 -9.68 -16.11 -20.61
C THR A 90 -8.18 -16.03 -20.36
N PHE A 91 -7.77 -15.39 -19.26
CA PHE A 91 -6.37 -15.35 -18.84
C PHE A 91 -5.96 -16.71 -18.28
N LEU A 92 -4.97 -17.36 -18.89
CA LEU A 92 -4.45 -18.67 -18.44
C LEU A 92 -3.18 -18.55 -17.58
N GLY A 93 -2.44 -17.44 -17.70
CA GLY A 93 -1.22 -17.17 -16.95
C GLY A 93 -0.31 -16.15 -17.64
N SER A 94 0.68 -15.65 -16.92
CA SER A 94 1.79 -14.85 -17.44
C SER A 94 3.09 -15.26 -16.75
N THR A 95 4.21 -15.12 -17.44
CA THR A 95 5.54 -15.36 -16.88
C THR A 95 6.32 -14.05 -16.95
N ASP A 96 6.70 -13.51 -15.80
CA ASP A 96 7.60 -12.38 -15.72
C ASP A 96 9.03 -12.90 -15.57
N PHE A 97 9.97 -12.38 -16.37
CA PHE A 97 11.39 -12.68 -16.21
C PHE A 97 11.99 -11.71 -15.20
N GLN A 98 12.62 -12.26 -14.15
CA GLN A 98 13.31 -11.51 -13.10
C GLN A 98 14.74 -11.17 -13.51
#